data_AF-A0A5E7NCM0-F1
#
_entry.id   AF-A0A5E7NCM0-F1
#
_cell.length_a   1.000
_cell.length_b   1.000
_cell.length_c   1.000
_cell.angle_alpha   90.00
_cell.angle_beta   90.00
_cell.angle_gamma   90.00
#
_symmetry.space_group_name_H-M   'P 1'
#
loop_
_entity.id
_entity.type
_entity.pdbx_description
1 polymer ?
#
loop_
_entity_poly.entity_id
_entity_poly.type
_entity_poly.pdbx_seq_one_letter_code
_entity_poly.pdbx_strand_id
1 'polypeptide(L)'
;MNQTIRQKQAVLQVLRARLSMSTSEMYKMIGREEPVREPRFNVVPLGKNKFDVIERSTGLSRGARDGHGMACDFAKQLEQNADFFEEIRVSTSRFGRILLRWTIGVAVMLVVFAYFGAQP
;
A
#
# COMPACT_ATOMS: atom_id res chain seq x y z
N MET A 1 37.10 -1.75 -19.44
CA MET A 1 36.07 -2.66 -18.89
C MET A 1 36.14 -3.98 -19.67
N ASN A 2 36.39 -5.11 -19.00
CA ASN A 2 36.69 -6.40 -19.65
C ASN A 2 35.43 -7.02 -20.30
N GLN A 3 35.54 -7.50 -21.55
CA GLN A 3 34.46 -8.14 -22.32
C GLN A 3 33.82 -9.33 -21.58
N THR A 4 34.63 -10.13 -20.88
CA THR A 4 34.14 -11.28 -20.11
C THR A 4 33.27 -10.87 -18.91
N ILE A 5 33.57 -9.71 -18.30
CA ILE A 5 32.76 -9.16 -17.20
C ILE A 5 31.38 -8.73 -17.72
N ARG A 6 31.32 -8.10 -18.91
CA ARG A 6 30.04 -7.68 -19.53
C ARG A 6 29.16 -8.89 -19.86
N GLN A 7 29.73 -9.95 -20.41
CA GLN A 7 29.00 -11.19 -20.71
C GLN A 7 28.42 -11.84 -19.44
N LYS A 8 29.21 -11.94 -18.37
CA LYS A 8 28.74 -12.44 -17.07
C LYS A 8 27.60 -11.58 -16.51
N GLN A 9 27.72 -10.26 -16.58
CA GLN A 9 26.66 -9.34 -16.15
C GLN A 9 25.38 -9.51 -16.97
N ALA A 10 25.49 -9.64 -18.30
CA ALA A 10 24.34 -9.85 -19.17
C ALA A 10 23.59 -11.15 -18.84
N VAL A 11 24.33 -12.25 -18.65
CA VAL A 11 23.74 -13.54 -18.24
C VAL A 11 23.04 -13.41 -16.88
N LEU A 12 23.68 -12.74 -15.91
CA LEU A 12 23.12 -12.55 -14.58
C LEU A 12 21.83 -11.71 -14.63
N GLN A 13 21.79 -10.67 -15.47
CA GLN A 13 20.58 -9.88 -15.68
C GLN A 13 19.44 -10.71 -16.27
N VAL A 14 19.74 -11.57 -17.26
CA VAL A 14 18.73 -12.48 -17.84
C VAL A 14 18.19 -13.45 -16.78
N LEU A 15 19.06 -14.00 -15.92
CA LEU A 15 18.64 -14.89 -14.83
C LEU A 15 17.75 -14.16 -13.81
N ARG A 16 18.11 -12.93 -13.43
CA ARG A 16 17.27 -12.09 -12.54
C ARG A 16 15.91 -11.80 -13.14
N ALA A 17 15.85 -11.46 -14.43
CA ALA A 17 14.59 -11.23 -15.12
C ALA A 17 13.71 -12.48 -15.11
N ARG A 18 14.27 -13.66 -15.39
CA ARG A 18 13.53 -14.93 -15.34
C ARG A 18 13.05 -15.28 -13.93
N LEU A 19 13.88 -15.07 -12.91
CA LEU A 19 13.48 -15.28 -11.52
C LEU A 19 12.32 -14.37 -11.12
N SER A 20 12.38 -13.09 -11.51
CA SER A 20 11.29 -12.14 -11.27
C SER A 20 10.00 -12.58 -11.96
N MET A 21 10.07 -13.00 -13.23
CA MET A 21 8.90 -13.48 -13.97
C MET A 21 8.31 -14.73 -13.33
N SER A 22 9.14 -15.72 -12.99
CA SER A 22 8.70 -16.96 -12.33
C SER A 22 8.06 -16.68 -10.97
N THR A 23 8.58 -15.70 -10.22
CA THR A 23 8.00 -15.29 -8.94
C THR A 23 6.61 -14.67 -9.15
N SER A 24 6.45 -13.82 -10.16
CA SER A 24 5.17 -13.23 -10.51
C SER A 24 4.13 -14.24 -10.97
N GLU A 25 4.55 -15.25 -11.74
CA GLU A 25 3.69 -16.33 -12.18
C GLU A 25 3.26 -17.21 -11.00
N MET A 26 4.18 -17.54 -10.09
CA MET A 26 3.88 -18.28 -8.87
C MET A 26 2.82 -17.55 -8.02
N TYR A 27 2.94 -16.24 -7.81
CA TYR A 27 1.96 -15.49 -7.04
C TYR A 27 0.59 -15.46 -7.72
N LYS A 28 0.54 -15.26 -9.04
CA LYS A 28 -0.71 -15.36 -9.82
C LYS A 28 -1.38 -16.73 -9.67
N MET A 29 -0.60 -17.82 -9.72
CA MET A 29 -1.13 -19.18 -9.53
C MET A 29 -1.71 -19.40 -8.13
N ILE A 30 -1.13 -18.77 -7.10
CA ILE A 30 -1.62 -18.83 -5.71
C ILE A 30 -2.77 -17.83 -5.46
N GLY A 31 -3.19 -17.08 -6.48
CA GLY A 31 -4.24 -16.06 -6.37
C GLY A 31 -3.80 -14.85 -5.53
N ARG A 32 -2.49 -14.58 -5.46
CA ARG A 32 -1.89 -13.43 -4.79
C ARG A 32 -1.44 -12.43 -5.85
N GLU A 33 -1.85 -11.17 -5.70
CA GLU A 33 -1.31 -10.09 -6.54
C GLU A 33 0.05 -9.64 -6.03
N GLU A 34 1.01 -9.45 -6.93
CA GLU A 34 2.28 -8.77 -6.63
C GLU A 34 2.07 -7.25 -6.62
N PRO A 35 2.75 -6.48 -5.76
CA PRO A 35 3.80 -6.88 -4.82
C PRO A 35 3.25 -7.54 -3.55
N VAL A 36 3.95 -8.57 -3.04
CA VAL A 36 3.59 -9.17 -1.75
C VAL A 36 3.83 -8.15 -0.65
N ARG A 37 2.74 -7.51 -0.24
CA ARG A 37 2.74 -6.65 0.93
C ARG A 37 3.02 -7.53 2.13
N GLU A 38 4.06 -7.18 2.87
CA GLU A 38 4.35 -7.78 4.16
C GLU A 38 3.12 -7.62 5.08
N PRO A 39 2.63 -8.70 5.72
CA PRO A 39 1.52 -8.61 6.66
C PRO A 39 1.82 -7.60 7.77
N ARG A 40 0.93 -6.63 7.99
CA ARG A 40 1.04 -5.60 9.02
C ARG A 40 0.75 -6.18 10.39
N PHE A 41 -0.09 -7.20 10.48
CA PHE A 41 -0.42 -7.90 11.71
C PHE A 41 0.14 -9.33 11.73
N ASN A 42 0.86 -9.65 12.80
CA ASN A 42 1.44 -10.96 13.04
C ASN A 42 0.64 -11.70 14.11
N VAL A 43 0.34 -12.98 13.86
CA VAL A 43 -0.29 -13.86 14.85
C VAL A 43 0.80 -14.61 15.60
N VAL A 44 0.95 -14.35 16.90
CA VAL A 44 1.99 -14.94 17.75
C VAL A 44 1.34 -15.87 18.79
N PRO A 45 1.77 -17.13 18.91
CA PRO A 45 1.23 -18.04 19.92
C PRO A 45 1.67 -17.62 21.33
N LEU A 46 0.72 -17.52 22.25
CA LEU A 46 0.95 -17.29 23.69
C LEU A 46 0.86 -18.58 24.52
N GLY A 47 0.51 -19.70 23.89
CA GLY A 47 0.29 -20.99 24.55
C GLY A 47 -1.17 -21.21 24.97
N LYS A 48 -1.51 -22.44 25.39
CA LYS A 48 -2.88 -22.85 25.78
C LYS A 48 -3.97 -22.47 24.74
N ASN A 49 -3.66 -22.66 23.46
CA ASN A 49 -4.52 -22.29 22.33
C ASN A 49 -4.87 -20.78 22.25
N LYS A 50 -4.06 -19.93 22.88
CA LYS A 50 -4.18 -18.47 22.77
C LYS A 50 -3.16 -17.92 21.80
N PHE A 51 -3.59 -16.96 21.00
CA PHE A 51 -2.78 -16.29 20.01
C PHE A 51 -2.99 -14.78 20.14
N ASP A 52 -1.89 -14.04 20.22
CA ASP A 52 -1.92 -12.59 20.17
C ASP A 52 -1.80 -12.10 18.74
N VAL A 53 -2.46 -11.00 18.43
CA VAL A 53 -2.31 -10.32 17.14
C VAL A 53 -1.53 -9.04 17.39
N ILE A 54 -0.30 -9.00 16.90
CA ILE A 54 0.66 -7.94 17.15
C ILE A 54 0.87 -7.15 15.87
N GLU A 55 0.78 -5.83 15.95
CA GLU A 55 1.13 -4.96 14.84
C GLU A 55 2.65 -4.94 14.65
N ARG A 56 3.11 -5.23 13.42
CA ARG A 56 4.53 -5.39 13.07
C ARG A 56 5.34 -4.11 13.24
N SER A 57 4.75 -2.96 12.91
CA SER A 57 5.45 -1.66 12.94
C SER A 57 5.65 -1.13 14.36
N THR A 58 4.65 -1.32 15.22
CA THR A 58 4.62 -0.75 16.58
C THR A 58 4.99 -1.77 17.66
N GLY A 59 4.88 -3.07 17.35
CA GLY A 59 5.01 -4.14 18.34
C GLY A 59 3.85 -4.19 19.33
N LEU A 60 2.78 -3.43 19.11
CA LEU A 60 1.65 -3.36 20.03
C LEU A 60 0.69 -4.54 19.82
N SER A 61 0.28 -5.16 20.92
CA SER A 61 -0.81 -6.14 20.93
C SER A 61 -2.12 -5.43 20.60
N ARG A 62 -2.81 -5.94 19.57
CA ARG A 62 -4.17 -5.51 19.17
C ARG A 62 -5.26 -6.38 19.79
N GLY A 63 -4.87 -7.48 20.44
CA GLY A 63 -5.75 -8.31 21.24
C GLY A 63 -5.54 -9.80 21.00
N ALA A 64 -5.58 -10.56 22.10
CA ALA A 64 -5.50 -12.00 22.06
C ALA A 64 -6.85 -12.63 21.66
N ARG A 65 -6.76 -13.75 20.95
CA ARG A 65 -7.88 -14.62 20.57
C ARG A 65 -7.59 -16.05 20.94
N ASP A 66 -8.64 -16.75 21.35
CA ASP A 66 -8.59 -18.19 21.58
C ASP A 66 -8.84 -18.90 20.24
N GLY A 67 -7.96 -19.82 19.87
CA GLY A 67 -7.99 -20.54 18.61
C GLY A 67 -7.22 -19.84 17.48
N HIS A 68 -6.46 -20.63 16.73
CA HIS A 68 -5.64 -20.14 15.62
C HIS A 68 -6.47 -19.50 14.50
N GLY A 69 -7.59 -20.15 14.12
CA GLY A 69 -8.47 -19.64 13.07
C GLY A 69 -9.04 -18.26 13.41
N MET A 70 -9.55 -18.09 14.64
CA MET A 70 -10.10 -16.81 15.12
C MET A 70 -9.06 -15.70 15.13
N ALA A 71 -7.81 -16.02 15.50
CA ALA A 71 -6.72 -15.06 15.48
C ALA A 71 -6.32 -14.65 14.06
N CYS A 72 -6.30 -15.60 13.13
CA CYS A 72 -6.05 -15.34 11.71
C CYS A 72 -7.17 -14.51 11.07
N ASP A 73 -8.43 -14.82 11.36
CA ASP A 73 -9.58 -14.05 10.86
C ASP A 73 -9.58 -12.63 11.43
N PHE A 74 -9.24 -12.47 12.71
CA PHE A 74 -9.10 -11.16 13.34
C PHE A 74 -7.95 -10.35 12.72
N ALA A 75 -6.79 -10.96 12.49
CA ALA A 75 -5.68 -10.31 11.78
C ALA A 75 -6.10 -9.88 10.36
N LYS A 76 -6.83 -10.72 9.63
CA LYS A 76 -7.35 -10.40 8.29
C LYS A 76 -8.32 -9.21 8.30
N GLN A 77 -9.20 -9.12 9.28
CA GLN A 77 -10.09 -7.96 9.45
C GLN A 77 -9.30 -6.67 9.74
N LEU A 78 -8.25 -6.75 10.56
CA LEU A 78 -7.39 -5.60 10.84
C LEU A 78 -6.65 -5.12 9.57
N GLU A 79 -6.16 -6.03 8.73
CA GLU A 79 -5.57 -5.68 7.43
C GLU A 79 -6.57 -4.96 6.53
N GLN A 80 -7.78 -5.52 6.37
CA GLN A 80 -8.83 -4.93 5.53
C GLN A 80 -9.21 -3.52 5.98
N ASN A 81 -9.32 -3.31 7.30
CA ASN A 81 -9.58 -1.99 7.85
C ASN A 81 -8.42 -1.03 7.57
N ALA A 82 -7.17 -1.47 7.75
CA ALA A 82 -6.00 -0.65 7.49
C ALA A 82 -5.89 -0.23 6.02
N ASP A 83 -6.16 -1.15 5.09
CA ASP A 83 -6.18 -0.87 3.64
C ASP A 83 -7.29 0.14 3.29
N PHE A 84 -8.50 -0.05 3.83
CA PHE A 84 -9.62 0.88 3.63
C PHE A 84 -9.30 2.30 4.12
N PHE A 85 -8.70 2.45 5.30
CA PHE A 85 -8.32 3.77 5.82
C PHE A 85 -7.21 4.43 4.99
N GLU A 86 -6.27 3.65 4.45
CA GLU A 86 -5.26 4.18 3.54
C GLU A 86 -5.86 4.66 2.23
N GLU A 87 -6.75 3.88 1.62
CA GLU A 87 -7.44 4.27 0.40
C GLU A 87 -8.24 5.57 0.58
N ILE A 88 -8.98 5.67 1.68
CA ILE A 88 -9.70 6.90 2.04
C ILE A 88 -8.74 8.06 2.20
N ARG A 89 -7.65 7.90 2.97
CA ARG A 89 -6.69 8.98 3.21
C ARG A 89 -6.10 9.49 1.89
N VAL A 90 -5.69 8.58 1.00
CA VAL A 90 -5.15 8.95 -0.32
C VAL A 90 -6.22 9.63 -1.18
N SER A 91 -7.45 9.10 -1.18
CA SER A 91 -8.58 9.68 -1.91
C SER A 91 -8.91 11.10 -1.43
N THR A 92 -9.10 11.29 -0.13
CA THR A 92 -9.38 12.59 0.50
C THR A 92 -8.29 13.61 0.21
N SER A 93 -7.01 13.21 0.28
CA SER A 93 -5.89 14.12 -0.03
C SER A 93 -5.84 14.55 -1.51
N ARG A 94 -6.31 13.70 -2.43
CA ARG A 94 -6.42 14.01 -3.85
C ARG A 94 -7.60 14.94 -4.10
N PHE A 95 -8.76 14.62 -3.52
CA PHE A 95 -9.96 15.44 -3.62
C PHE A 95 -9.71 16.86 -3.07
N GLY A 96 -9.08 16.98 -1.90
CA GLY A 96 -8.74 18.27 -1.31
C GLY A 96 -7.85 19.13 -2.20
N ARG A 97 -6.85 18.53 -2.87
CA ARG A 97 -5.98 19.24 -3.83
C ARG A 97 -6.72 19.66 -5.09
N ILE A 98 -7.62 18.83 -5.61
CA ILE A 98 -8.44 19.16 -6.77
C ILE A 98 -9.36 20.33 -6.43
N LEU A 99 -10.07 20.25 -5.30
CA LEU A 99 -10.98 21.29 -4.84
C LEU A 99 -10.24 22.61 -4.63
N LEU A 100 -9.07 22.59 -3.99
CA LEU A 100 -8.24 23.79 -3.79
C LEU A 100 -7.80 24.43 -5.12
N ARG A 101 -7.50 23.63 -6.15
CA ARG A 101 -7.16 24.17 -7.48
C ARG A 101 -8.36 24.84 -8.14
N TRP A 102 -9.54 24.24 -8.04
CA TRP A 102 -10.78 24.83 -8.56
C TRP A 102 -11.16 26.10 -7.81
N THR A 103 -11.05 26.15 -6.48
CA THR A 103 -11.38 27.35 -5.70
C THR A 103 -10.44 28.50 -6.04
N ILE A 104 -9.15 28.25 -6.22
CA ILE A 104 -8.21 29.28 -6.70
C ILE A 104 -8.61 29.77 -8.09
N GLY A 105 -8.93 28.86 -9.02
CA GLY A 105 -9.36 29.23 -10.37
C GLY A 105 -10.62 30.11 -10.37
N VAL A 106 -11.64 29.73 -9.59
CA VAL A 106 -12.88 30.51 -9.43
C VAL A 106 -12.60 31.86 -8.75
N ALA A 107 -11.74 31.89 -7.73
CA ALA A 107 -11.39 33.14 -7.06
C ALA A 107 -10.69 34.12 -8.00
N VAL A 108 -9.73 33.64 -8.81
CA VAL A 108 -9.06 34.48 -9.83
C VAL A 108 -10.07 34.96 -10.87
N MET A 109 -10.98 34.09 -11.32
CA MET A 109 -12.03 34.47 -12.26
C MET A 109 -12.95 35.56 -11.70
N LEU A 110 -13.36 35.45 -10.43
CA LEU A 110 -14.18 36.46 -9.76
C LEU A 110 -13.44 37.79 -9.59
N VAL A 111 -12.14 37.76 -9.27
CA VAL A 111 -11.31 38.97 -9.17
C VAL A 111 -11.21 39.67 -10.52
N VAL A 112 -10.96 38.92 -11.61
CA VAL A 112 -10.90 39.46 -12.97
C VAL A 112 -12.27 40.02 -13.40
N PHE A 113 -13.35 39.28 -13.13
CA PHE A 113 -14.71 39.73 -13.43
C PHE A 113 -15.05 41.04 -12.71
N ALA A 114 -14.73 41.14 -11.42
CA ALA A 114 -14.94 42.36 -10.66
C ALA A 114 -14.09 43.53 -11.18
N TYR A 115 -12.85 43.26 -11.60
CA TYR A 115 -11.96 44.28 -12.16
C TYR A 115 -12.48 44.85 -13.47
N PHE A 116 -12.91 44.00 -14.42
CA PHE A 116 -13.43 44.46 -15.71
C PHE A 116 -14.88 44.98 -15.62
N GLY A 117 -15.71 44.44 -14.73
CA GLY A 117 -17.08 44.93 -14.51
C GLY A 117 -17.14 46.27 -13.76
N ALA A 118 -16.07 46.66 -13.06
CA ALA A 118 -15.95 47.96 -12.38
C ALA A 118 -15.32 49.05 -13.26
N GLN A 119 -14.91 48.73 -14.49
CA GLN A 119 -14.49 49.74 -15.47
C GLN A 119 -15.74 50.25 -16.21
N PRO A 120 -16.06 51.56 -16.13
CA PRO A 120 -17.23 52.17 -16.76
C PRO A 120 -17.14 52.23 -18.28
#